data_AF-A0A191WF62-F1
#
_entry.id   AF-A0A191WF62-F1
#
_cell.length_a   1.000
_cell.length_b   1.000
_cell.length_c   1.000
_cell.angle_alpha   90.00
_cell.angle_beta   90.00
_cell.angle_gamma   90.00
#
_symmetry.space_group_name_H-M   'P 1'
#
loop_
_entity.id
_entity.type
_entity.pdbx_description
1 polymer ?
#
loop_
_entity_poly.entity_id
_entity_poly.type
_entity_poly.pdbx_seq_one_letter_code
_entity_poly.pdbx_strand_id
1 'polypeptide(L)'
;MAGITGWTNTPDTFDPAPQIDAVYGHIDAKLATPVANAAALPASGNWIGRQLMASDTGIVWVCTALPGTWKRLALADDSGWTALTLNGSWTANGGGTNPPLARVLNGHLEITGLIDRAAPAGGTAFTLPVGMRPVKTAVVLAFSNSGACGLFIPASGVVDVISTAGTALTGAVTSISLTIPPLPIL
;
A
#
# COMPACT_ATOMS: atom_id res chain seq x y z
N MET A 1 36.79 -30.14 36.89
CA MET A 1 36.59 -28.75 36.43
C MET A 1 36.24 -27.93 37.66
N ALA A 2 37.10 -26.99 38.05
CA ALA A 2 36.84 -26.10 39.18
C ALA A 2 35.73 -25.12 38.77
N GLY A 3 34.64 -25.09 39.54
CA GLY A 3 33.56 -24.12 39.35
C GLY A 3 34.08 -22.71 39.60
N ILE A 4 33.77 -21.78 38.69
CA ILE A 4 34.11 -20.37 38.85
C ILE A 4 33.25 -19.82 39.99
N THR A 5 33.78 -19.82 41.21
CA THR A 5 33.25 -19.06 42.35
C THR A 5 33.74 -17.63 42.22
N GLY A 6 32.83 -16.69 41.92
CA GLY A 6 33.19 -15.28 41.77
C GLY A 6 32.10 -14.32 41.27
N TRP A 7 30.92 -14.79 40.88
CA TRP A 7 29.81 -13.88 40.58
C TRP A 7 29.18 -13.42 41.89
N THR A 8 29.67 -12.31 42.43
CA THR A 8 28.91 -11.53 43.40
C THR A 8 27.68 -11.00 42.67
N ASN A 9 26.52 -11.61 42.93
CA ASN A 9 25.23 -11.05 42.55
C ASN A 9 25.10 -9.73 43.33
N THR A 10 25.67 -8.66 42.78
CA THR A 10 25.37 -7.31 43.24
C THR A 10 23.93 -7.14 42.81
N PRO A 11 22.95 -7.00 43.73
CA PRO A 11 21.56 -6.83 43.34
C PRO A 11 21.51 -5.59 42.45
N ASP A 12 21.38 -5.80 41.14
CA ASP A 12 21.11 -4.70 40.25
C ASP A 12 19.62 -4.40 40.35
N THR A 13 19.22 -3.25 39.83
CA THR A 13 17.85 -2.75 39.99
C THR A 13 16.81 -3.57 39.21
N PHE A 14 17.17 -4.72 38.64
CA PHE A 14 16.31 -5.56 37.80
C PHE A 14 16.15 -7.01 38.29
N ASP A 15 16.66 -7.37 39.47
CA ASP A 15 16.61 -8.75 39.99
C ASP A 15 15.92 -8.90 41.38
N PRO A 16 14.60 -8.62 41.47
CA PRO A 16 13.70 -9.63 42.05
C PRO A 16 12.30 -9.70 41.39
N ALA A 17 11.63 -10.83 41.59
CA ALA A 17 10.27 -11.16 41.08
C ALA A 17 9.14 -10.12 41.26
N PRO A 18 9.14 -9.18 42.25
CA PRO A 18 8.11 -8.13 42.33
C PRO A 18 8.33 -6.97 41.35
N GLN A 19 9.46 -6.91 40.65
CA GLN A 19 9.78 -5.81 39.75
C GLN A 19 9.34 -6.06 38.32
N ILE A 20 8.64 -7.15 38.01
CA ILE A 20 8.12 -7.36 36.66
C ILE A 20 7.21 -6.19 36.25
N ASP A 21 6.45 -5.61 37.19
CA ASP A 21 5.63 -4.41 36.96
C ASP A 21 6.48 -3.15 36.75
N ALA A 22 7.64 -3.05 37.38
CA ALA A 22 8.60 -1.96 37.15
C ALA A 22 9.35 -2.12 35.83
N VAL A 23 9.63 -3.36 35.42
CA VAL A 23 10.19 -3.71 34.12
C VAL A 23 9.16 -3.42 33.03
N TYR A 24 7.90 -3.83 33.21
CA TYR A 24 6.79 -3.46 32.32
C TYR A 24 6.61 -1.95 32.27
N GLY A 25 6.60 -1.26 33.41
CA GLY A 25 6.52 0.21 33.47
C GLY A 25 7.70 0.91 32.79
N HIS A 26 8.91 0.36 32.87
CA HIS A 26 10.09 0.90 32.18
C HIS A 26 10.07 0.60 30.68
N ILE A 27 9.55 -0.57 30.28
CA ILE A 27 9.35 -0.96 28.89
C ILE A 27 8.25 -0.10 28.26
N ASP A 28 7.11 0.09 28.94
CA ASP A 28 5.95 0.89 28.51
C ASP A 28 6.25 2.39 28.49
N ALA A 29 6.95 2.94 29.49
CA ALA A 29 7.40 4.33 29.47
C ALA A 29 8.37 4.63 28.31
N LYS A 30 9.04 3.60 27.79
CA LYS A 30 9.91 3.67 26.61
C LYS A 30 9.22 3.25 25.31
N LEU A 31 7.99 2.74 25.37
CA LEU A 31 7.24 2.23 24.21
C LEU A 31 6.31 3.25 23.55
N ALA A 32 6.13 4.44 24.13
CA ALA A 32 5.19 5.41 23.54
C ALA A 32 5.50 6.87 23.92
N THR A 33 6.70 7.39 23.61
CA THR A 33 6.78 8.84 23.37
C THR A 33 6.48 9.07 21.89
N PRO A 34 5.36 9.73 21.55
CA PRO A 34 5.11 10.12 20.18
C PRO A 34 6.26 10.99 19.68
N VAL A 35 6.78 10.68 18.50
CA VAL A 35 7.69 11.58 17.80
C VAL A 35 6.87 12.68 17.15
N ALA A 36 7.41 13.89 17.02
CA ALA A 36 6.66 15.02 16.48
C ALA A 36 6.14 14.75 15.06
N ASN A 37 6.92 14.04 14.23
CA ASN A 37 6.59 13.66 12.86
C ASN A 37 7.53 12.54 12.39
N ALA A 38 7.36 12.07 11.15
CA ALA A 38 8.20 11.03 10.56
C ALA A 38 9.70 11.39 10.47
N ALA A 39 10.03 12.69 10.33
CA ALA A 39 11.43 13.14 10.28
C ALA A 39 12.11 13.11 11.66
N ALA A 40 11.34 13.06 12.73
CA ALA A 40 11.83 12.94 14.10
C ALA A 40 12.04 11.47 14.55
N LEU A 41 11.88 10.50 13.64
CA LEU A 41 12.16 9.10 13.94
C LEU A 41 13.68 8.88 14.19
N PRO A 42 14.07 8.08 15.20
CA PRO A 42 15.48 7.85 15.51
C PRO A 42 16.25 7.20 14.35
N ALA A 43 17.27 7.89 13.84
CA ALA A 43 18.11 7.39 12.74
C ALA A 43 19.20 6.39 13.20
N SER A 44 19.49 6.32 14.50
CA SER A 44 20.58 5.51 15.07
C SER A 44 20.16 4.78 16.34
N GLY A 45 20.72 3.59 16.58
CA GLY A 45 20.44 2.75 17.75
C GLY A 45 19.74 1.44 17.39
N ASN A 46 19.72 0.47 18.30
CA ASN A 46 19.08 -0.83 18.08
C ASN A 46 17.56 -0.75 18.30
N TRP A 47 16.85 -0.29 17.27
CA TRP A 47 15.40 -0.08 17.34
C TRP A 47 14.58 -1.16 16.62
N ILE A 48 15.19 -2.20 16.03
CA ILE A 48 14.44 -3.24 15.29
C ILE A 48 13.28 -3.77 16.15
N GLY A 49 12.08 -3.79 15.56
CA GLY A 49 10.86 -4.25 16.21
C GLY A 49 10.16 -3.20 17.09
N ARG A 50 10.79 -2.05 17.37
CA ARG A 50 10.16 -0.96 18.11
C ARG A 50 9.14 -0.25 17.25
N GLN A 51 8.06 0.20 17.89
CA GLN A 51 7.01 0.99 17.27
C GLN A 51 7.01 2.40 17.88
N LEU A 52 6.80 3.43 17.05
CA LEU A 52 6.66 4.82 17.49
C LEU A 52 5.51 5.47 16.72
N MET A 53 4.64 6.22 17.40
CA MET A 53 3.60 7.02 16.75
C MET A 53 4.13 8.40 16.40
N ALA A 54 3.86 8.87 15.20
CA ALA A 54 4.06 10.27 14.82
C ALA A 54 2.82 11.08 15.24
N SER A 55 2.98 12.06 16.13
CA SER A 55 1.84 12.78 16.73
C SER A 55 1.13 13.72 15.77
N ASP A 56 1.80 14.20 14.73
CA ASP A 56 1.22 15.02 13.66
C ASP A 56 0.17 14.27 12.82
N THR A 57 0.37 12.97 12.64
CA THR A 57 -0.39 12.14 11.68
C THR A 57 -1.13 10.99 12.36
N GLY A 58 -0.81 10.68 13.61
CA GLY A 58 -1.29 9.48 14.30
C GLY A 58 -0.76 8.17 13.69
N ILE A 59 0.18 8.25 12.75
CA ILE A 59 0.73 7.06 12.07
C ILE A 59 1.71 6.37 13.00
N VAL A 60 1.52 5.07 13.22
CA VAL A 60 2.51 4.23 13.88
C VAL A 60 3.57 3.81 12.87
N TRP A 61 4.83 3.80 13.29
CA TRP A 61 5.99 3.40 12.51
C TRP A 61 6.69 2.26 13.22
N VAL A 62 7.17 1.23 12.50
CA VAL A 62 7.99 0.14 13.02
C VAL A 62 9.38 0.22 12.43
N CYS A 63 10.41 0.10 13.26
CA CYS A 63 11.78 -0.05 12.77
C CYS A 63 12.01 -1.50 12.31
N THR A 64 12.36 -1.66 11.04
CA THR A 64 12.46 -2.97 10.36
C THR A 64 13.89 -3.42 10.09
N ALA A 65 14.86 -2.50 10.12
CA ALA A 65 16.28 -2.80 9.96
C ALA A 65 17.14 -1.72 10.62
N LEU A 66 18.40 -2.06 10.90
CA LEU A 66 19.39 -1.10 11.40
C LEU A 66 20.24 -0.50 10.28
N PRO A 67 20.73 0.74 10.47
CA PRO A 67 20.30 1.70 11.49
C PRO A 67 19.04 2.45 11.05
N GLY A 68 18.05 2.58 11.95
CA GLY A 68 16.94 3.54 11.79
C GLY A 68 16.03 3.37 10.56
N THR A 69 15.86 2.15 10.03
CA THR A 69 14.96 1.92 8.89
C THR A 69 13.51 1.77 9.37
N TRP A 70 12.76 2.86 9.38
CA TRP A 70 11.36 2.88 9.81
C TRP A 70 10.39 2.69 8.65
N LYS A 71 9.38 1.85 8.85
CA LYS A 71 8.24 1.66 7.94
C LYS A 71 6.96 2.00 8.66
N ARG A 72 5.99 2.57 7.95
CA ARG A 72 4.66 2.81 8.52
C ARG A 72 4.01 1.46 8.87
N LEU A 73 3.57 1.33 10.11
CA LEU A 73 2.60 0.31 10.52
C LEU A 73 1.24 0.82 10.07
N ALA A 74 0.78 0.34 8.93
CA ALA A 74 -0.33 0.94 8.19
C ALA A 74 -1.65 0.97 9.01
N LEU A 75 -2.15 2.18 9.33
CA LEU A 75 -3.48 2.56 8.85
C LEU A 75 -3.37 2.61 7.32
N ALA A 76 -4.33 2.01 6.60
CA ALA A 76 -4.17 1.57 5.22
C ALA A 76 -3.20 2.41 4.35
N ASP A 77 -2.20 1.77 3.74
CA ASP A 77 -1.23 2.44 2.86
C ASP A 77 -1.96 2.88 1.58
N ASP A 78 -2.46 4.10 1.57
CA ASP A 78 -3.27 4.69 0.50
C ASP A 78 -2.44 5.73 -0.27
N SER A 79 -2.23 5.51 -1.56
CA SER A 79 -1.55 6.47 -2.44
C SER A 79 -2.37 7.73 -2.72
N GLY A 80 -3.65 7.75 -2.35
CA GLY A 80 -4.64 8.72 -2.79
C GLY A 80 -5.08 8.48 -4.23
N TRP A 81 -6.27 8.99 -4.56
CA TRP A 81 -6.83 8.91 -5.91
C TRP A 81 -6.06 9.81 -6.88
N THR A 82 -5.60 9.22 -7.98
CA THR A 82 -4.95 9.89 -9.11
C THR A 82 -5.82 9.79 -10.35
N ALA A 83 -6.02 10.90 -11.06
CA ALA A 83 -6.78 10.91 -12.30
C ALA A 83 -6.04 10.19 -13.42
N LEU A 84 -6.75 9.31 -14.14
CA LEU A 84 -6.20 8.60 -15.28
C LEU A 84 -6.31 9.47 -16.54
N THR A 85 -5.19 9.61 -17.24
CA THR A 85 -5.18 10.28 -18.55
C THR A 85 -5.59 9.27 -19.62
N LEU A 86 -6.76 9.52 -20.23
CA LEU A 86 -7.27 8.69 -21.31
C LEU A 86 -6.54 8.98 -22.63
N ASN A 87 -6.34 7.94 -23.42
CA ASN A 87 -5.59 7.97 -24.68
C ASN A 87 -6.54 7.91 -25.89
N GLY A 88 -6.15 8.56 -26.99
CA GLY A 88 -6.89 8.53 -28.24
C GLY A 88 -8.32 9.07 -28.09
N SER A 89 -9.30 8.32 -28.61
CA SER A 89 -10.72 8.71 -28.59
C SER A 89 -11.47 8.20 -27.34
N TRP A 90 -10.77 7.74 -26.31
CA TRP A 90 -11.38 7.38 -25.03
C TRP A 90 -11.75 8.62 -24.23
N THR A 91 -12.94 8.62 -23.67
CA THR A 91 -13.54 9.74 -22.94
C THR A 91 -14.14 9.25 -21.64
N ALA A 92 -14.11 10.11 -20.62
CA ALA A 92 -14.78 9.84 -19.36
C ALA A 92 -16.30 9.97 -19.57
N ASN A 93 -17.05 8.91 -19.29
CA ASN A 93 -18.50 8.93 -19.36
C ASN A 93 -19.08 9.30 -17.98
N GLY A 94 -18.93 10.58 -17.63
CA GLY A 94 -19.23 11.14 -16.30
C GLY A 94 -20.71 11.36 -15.99
N GLY A 95 -21.64 10.83 -16.78
CA GLY A 95 -23.08 10.94 -16.55
C GLY A 95 -23.56 10.09 -15.37
N GLY A 96 -23.14 10.42 -14.14
CA GLY A 96 -23.57 9.76 -12.90
C GLY A 96 -22.59 8.72 -12.34
N THR A 97 -21.39 8.59 -12.89
CA THR A 97 -20.32 7.72 -12.36
C THR A 97 -19.13 8.54 -11.89
N ASN A 98 -18.26 7.92 -11.09
CA ASN A 98 -16.98 8.53 -10.72
C ASN A 98 -16.15 8.82 -11.99
N PRO A 99 -15.29 9.85 -11.98
CA PRO A 99 -14.29 10.02 -13.03
C PRO A 99 -13.32 8.82 -13.05
N PRO A 100 -12.59 8.60 -14.16
CA PRO A 100 -11.58 7.55 -14.25
C PRO A 100 -10.40 7.87 -13.33
N LEU A 101 -10.32 7.17 -12.20
CA LEU A 101 -9.29 7.36 -11.16
C LEU A 101 -8.64 6.03 -10.81
N ALA A 102 -7.40 6.09 -10.33
CA ALA A 102 -6.70 4.95 -9.74
C ALA A 102 -6.01 5.32 -8.43
N ARG A 103 -5.90 4.34 -7.52
CA ARG A 103 -5.06 4.43 -6.32
C ARG A 103 -4.45 3.07 -5.99
N VAL A 104 -3.43 3.07 -5.14
CA VAL A 104 -2.92 1.86 -4.49
C VAL A 104 -3.34 1.92 -3.03
N LEU A 105 -4.11 0.94 -2.59
CA LEU A 105 -4.56 0.81 -1.20
C LEU A 105 -4.06 -0.52 -0.64
N ASN A 106 -3.20 -0.50 0.37
CA ASN A 106 -2.58 -1.69 0.97
C ASN A 106 -1.88 -2.59 -0.04
N GLY A 107 -1.25 -2.00 -1.07
CA GLY A 107 -0.68 -2.76 -2.18
C GLY A 107 -1.72 -3.31 -3.14
N HIS A 108 -2.97 -2.86 -3.14
CA HIS A 108 -3.96 -3.24 -4.15
C HIS A 108 -4.22 -2.06 -5.08
N LEU A 109 -4.12 -2.29 -6.39
CA LEU A 109 -4.57 -1.36 -7.41
C LEU A 109 -6.09 -1.30 -7.37
N GLU A 110 -6.61 -0.12 -7.08
CA GLU A 110 -8.02 0.19 -7.23
C GLU A 110 -8.22 1.12 -8.41
N ILE A 111 -9.15 0.77 -9.30
CA ILE A 111 -9.56 1.59 -10.44
C ILE A 111 -11.07 1.81 -10.35
N THR A 112 -11.49 3.06 -10.56
CA THR A 112 -12.91 3.45 -10.62
C THR A 112 -13.17 4.34 -11.81
N GLY A 113 -14.45 4.50 -12.12
CA GLY A 113 -14.96 5.38 -13.14
C GLY A 113 -15.25 4.71 -14.47
N LEU A 114 -16.08 5.38 -15.27
CA LEU A 114 -16.58 4.87 -16.52
C LEU A 114 -15.88 5.55 -17.71
N ILE A 115 -15.42 4.75 -18.65
CA ILE A 115 -14.86 5.23 -19.91
C ILE A 115 -15.65 4.69 -21.11
N ASP A 116 -15.72 5.50 -22.15
CA ASP A 116 -16.39 5.19 -23.41
C ASP A 116 -15.56 5.73 -24.58
N ARG A 117 -15.73 5.12 -25.75
CA ARG A 117 -15.15 5.53 -27.02
C ARG A 117 -16.11 5.17 -28.14
N ALA A 118 -16.38 6.14 -29.01
CA ALA A 118 -17.03 5.88 -30.28
C ALA A 118 -16.15 4.92 -31.12
N ALA A 119 -16.78 3.91 -31.74
CA ALA A 119 -16.19 2.79 -32.46
C ALA A 119 -14.84 3.06 -33.19
N PRO A 120 -13.92 2.07 -33.32
CA PRO A 120 -14.13 0.63 -33.11
C PRO A 120 -13.89 0.17 -31.68
N ALA A 121 -14.25 -1.07 -31.37
CA ALA A 121 -14.08 -1.65 -30.04
C ALA A 121 -12.60 -1.91 -29.70
N GLY A 122 -12.26 -1.75 -28.43
CA GLY A 122 -10.96 -2.11 -27.85
C GLY A 122 -9.77 -1.18 -28.15
N GLY A 123 -8.59 -1.59 -27.67
CA GLY A 123 -7.33 -0.86 -27.77
C GLY A 123 -6.99 -0.09 -26.49
N THR A 124 -5.85 0.61 -26.51
CA THR A 124 -5.29 1.26 -25.33
C THR A 124 -6.16 2.41 -24.84
N ALA A 125 -6.64 2.30 -23.60
CA ALA A 125 -7.45 3.33 -22.96
C ALA A 125 -6.63 4.32 -22.16
N PHE A 126 -5.66 3.86 -21.38
CA PHE A 126 -4.81 4.72 -20.57
C PHE A 126 -3.53 3.99 -20.16
N THR A 127 -2.58 4.72 -19.58
CA THR A 127 -1.39 4.14 -18.97
C THR A 127 -1.38 4.42 -17.48
N LEU A 128 -1.19 3.38 -16.67
CA LEU A 128 -1.02 3.51 -15.22
C LEU A 128 0.30 4.24 -14.88
N PRO A 129 0.27 5.18 -13.92
CA PRO A 129 1.48 5.78 -13.37
C PRO A 129 2.47 4.73 -12.86
N VAL A 130 3.78 5.02 -12.91
CA VAL A 130 4.86 4.06 -12.63
C VAL A 130 4.77 3.41 -11.23
N GLY A 131 4.18 4.09 -10.23
CA GLY A 131 3.94 3.53 -8.88
C GLY A 131 2.67 2.69 -8.72
N MET A 132 1.82 2.59 -9.76
CA MET A 132 0.52 1.92 -9.72
C MET A 132 0.45 0.70 -10.66
N ARG A 133 1.57 0.39 -11.34
CA ARG A 133 1.62 -0.71 -12.31
C ARG A 133 1.65 -2.04 -11.59
N PRO A 134 0.86 -3.04 -12.00
CA PRO A 134 0.90 -4.34 -11.36
C PRO A 134 2.21 -5.07 -11.71
N VAL A 135 2.67 -5.94 -10.82
CA VAL A 135 3.88 -6.75 -11.05
C VAL A 135 3.62 -7.88 -12.06
N LYS A 136 2.36 -8.32 -12.17
CA LYS A 136 1.92 -9.36 -13.12
C LYS A 136 0.76 -8.84 -13.95
N THR A 137 0.67 -9.35 -15.17
CA THR A 137 -0.49 -9.08 -16.03
C THR A 137 -1.77 -9.55 -15.35
N ALA A 138 -2.77 -8.68 -15.32
CA ALA A 138 -4.11 -8.98 -14.84
C ALA A 138 -5.12 -8.82 -15.98
N VAL A 139 -6.16 -9.64 -15.95
CA VAL A 139 -7.31 -9.50 -16.84
C VAL A 139 -8.54 -9.39 -15.98
N VAL A 140 -9.31 -8.33 -16.19
CA VAL A 140 -10.58 -8.13 -15.49
C VAL A 140 -11.69 -8.18 -16.49
N LEU A 141 -12.58 -9.16 -16.32
CA LEU A 141 -13.70 -9.37 -17.19
C LEU A 141 -14.90 -8.55 -16.70
N ALA A 142 -15.63 -8.02 -17.66
CA ALA A 142 -16.87 -7.29 -17.50
C ALA A 142 -17.82 -7.72 -18.64
N PHE A 143 -19.06 -7.25 -18.56
CA PHE A 143 -20.05 -7.48 -19.60
C PHE A 143 -20.67 -6.15 -19.98
N SER A 144 -20.81 -5.90 -21.28
CA SER A 144 -21.45 -4.69 -21.82
C SER A 144 -22.25 -5.07 -23.06
N ASN A 145 -23.48 -4.56 -23.18
CA ASN A 145 -24.37 -4.83 -24.32
C ASN A 145 -24.49 -6.33 -24.67
N SER A 146 -24.56 -7.20 -23.66
CA SER A 146 -24.59 -8.68 -23.80
C SER A 146 -23.34 -9.31 -24.41
N GLY A 147 -22.26 -8.55 -24.61
CA GLY A 147 -20.94 -9.03 -25.01
C GLY A 147 -19.97 -9.09 -23.83
N ALA A 148 -18.97 -9.98 -23.92
CA ALA A 148 -17.88 -10.02 -22.95
C ALA A 148 -16.89 -8.90 -23.26
N CYS A 149 -16.51 -8.17 -22.23
CA CYS A 149 -15.50 -7.13 -22.30
C CYS A 149 -14.58 -7.17 -21.08
N GLY A 150 -13.62 -6.26 -21.01
CA GLY A 150 -12.72 -6.22 -19.87
C GLY A 150 -11.53 -5.30 -20.04
N LEU A 151 -10.69 -5.26 -19.01
CA LEU A 151 -9.39 -4.62 -19.04
C LEU A 151 -8.30 -5.68 -19.09
N PHE A 152 -7.41 -5.57 -20.07
CA PHE A 152 -6.12 -6.23 -20.09
C PHE A 152 -5.07 -5.27 -19.52
N ILE A 153 -4.52 -5.62 -18.36
CA ILE A 153 -3.62 -4.77 -17.58
C ILE A 153 -2.26 -5.47 -17.50
N PRO A 154 -1.36 -5.25 -18.47
CA PRO A 154 0.00 -5.79 -18.44
C PRO A 154 0.84 -5.12 -17.36
N ALA A 155 1.95 -5.76 -16.99
CA ALA A 155 2.92 -5.20 -16.04
C ALA A 155 3.57 -3.87 -16.51
N SER A 156 3.50 -3.57 -17.81
CA SER A 156 3.90 -2.27 -18.36
C SER A 156 2.99 -1.12 -17.93
N GLY A 157 1.78 -1.43 -17.43
CA GLY A 157 0.75 -0.45 -17.08
C GLY A 157 -0.01 0.13 -18.28
N VAL A 158 0.28 -0.31 -19.51
CA VAL A 158 -0.46 0.13 -20.71
C VAL A 158 -1.77 -0.65 -20.78
N VAL A 159 -2.87 -0.04 -20.34
CA VAL A 159 -4.14 -0.73 -20.17
C VAL A 159 -4.94 -0.71 -21.46
N ASP A 160 -5.22 -1.90 -21.97
CA ASP A 160 -6.06 -2.12 -23.13
C ASP A 160 -7.46 -2.54 -22.70
N VAL A 161 -8.46 -2.02 -23.40
CA VAL A 161 -9.82 -2.55 -23.29
C VAL A 161 -9.96 -3.68 -24.29
N ILE A 162 -10.42 -4.83 -23.82
CA ILE A 162 -10.68 -6.04 -24.61
C ILE A 162 -12.18 -6.25 -24.74
N SER A 163 -12.66 -6.63 -25.93
CA SER A 163 -14.08 -6.98 -26.12
C SER A 163 -14.29 -7.97 -27.26
N THR A 164 -15.30 -8.82 -27.12
CA THR A 164 -15.80 -9.71 -28.16
C THR A 164 -16.97 -9.06 -28.90
N ALA A 165 -16.64 -8.27 -29.93
CA ALA A 165 -17.49 -7.79 -31.05
C ALA A 165 -18.19 -6.40 -30.98
N GLY A 166 -17.98 -5.62 -32.05
CA GLY A 166 -19.04 -5.04 -32.88
C GLY A 166 -19.64 -3.67 -32.52
N THR A 167 -19.75 -3.32 -31.25
CA THR A 167 -20.37 -2.05 -30.82
C THR A 167 -19.52 -1.35 -29.76
N ALA A 168 -19.71 -0.03 -29.64
CA ALA A 168 -19.02 0.80 -28.66
C ALA A 168 -19.18 0.19 -27.27
N LEU A 169 -18.08 0.15 -26.51
CA LEU A 169 -18.11 -0.21 -25.11
C LEU A 169 -18.78 0.93 -24.35
N THR A 170 -20.08 0.81 -24.12
CA THR A 170 -20.85 1.79 -23.35
C THR A 170 -20.65 1.59 -21.84
N GLY A 171 -19.41 1.29 -21.44
CA GLY A 171 -19.02 1.18 -20.06
C GLY A 171 -18.11 0.01 -19.76
N ALA A 172 -16.85 0.31 -19.48
CA ALA A 172 -15.96 -0.59 -18.76
C ALA A 172 -15.60 0.08 -17.43
N VAL A 173 -16.00 -0.59 -16.34
CA VAL A 173 -15.57 -0.41 -14.94
C VAL A 173 -16.48 0.43 -14.04
N THR A 174 -16.85 -0.16 -12.89
CA THR A 174 -17.42 0.55 -11.74
C THR A 174 -16.60 0.36 -10.46
N SER A 175 -15.92 -0.78 -10.27
CA SER A 175 -14.80 -0.90 -9.33
C SER A 175 -14.00 -2.18 -9.59
N ILE A 176 -12.68 -2.07 -9.56
CA ILE A 176 -11.76 -3.20 -9.68
C ILE A 176 -10.74 -3.07 -8.55
N SER A 177 -10.55 -4.14 -7.77
CA SER A 177 -9.45 -4.24 -6.81
C SER A 177 -8.55 -5.42 -7.21
N LEU A 178 -7.29 -5.14 -7.50
CA LEU A 178 -6.30 -6.14 -7.92
C LEU A 178 -5.09 -6.05 -7.00
N THR A 179 -4.64 -7.19 -6.47
CA THR A 179 -3.42 -7.23 -5.65
C THR A 179 -2.19 -6.88 -6.49
N ILE A 180 -1.49 -5.81 -6.13
CA ILE A 180 -0.10 -5.56 -6.50
C ILE A 180 0.75 -6.24 -5.42
N PRO A 181 1.50 -7.32 -5.71
CA PRO A 181 2.42 -7.84 -4.71
C PRO A 181 3.42 -6.73 -4.34
N PRO A 182 3.83 -6.62 -3.06
CA PRO A 182 4.72 -5.55 -2.62
C PRO A 182 5.96 -5.49 -3.50
N LEU A 183 6.40 -4.29 -3.86
CA LEU A 183 7.63 -4.08 -4.61
C LEU A 183 8.76 -4.85 -3.89
N PRO A 184 9.55 -5.68 -4.60
CA PRO A 184 10.70 -6.31 -3.99
C PRO A 184 11.59 -5.21 -3.43
N ILE A 185 11.89 -5.31 -2.13
CA ILE A 185 12.82 -4.43 -1.45
C ILE A 185 14.20 -4.73 -2.07
N LEU A 186 14.73 -3.77 -2.84
CA LEU A 186 16.14 -3.78 -3.26
C LEU A 186 17.02 -3.35 -2.08
#